data_AF-A0A0R3VW30-F1
#
_entry.id   AF-A0A0R3VW30-F1
#
_cell.length_a   1.000
_cell.length_b   1.000
_cell.length_c   1.000
_cell.angle_alpha   90.00
_cell.angle_beta   90.00
_cell.angle_gamma   90.00
#
_symmetry.space_group_name_H-M   'P 1'
#
loop_
_entity.id
_entity.type
_entity.pdbx_description
1 polymer ?
#
loop_
_entity_poly.entity_id
_entity_poly.type
_entity_poly.pdbx_seq_one_letter_code
_entity_poly.pdbx_strand_id
1 'polypeptide(L)'
;MVDQSVIIEGLNKQFKLIRSTRIRWDGAVVRSGEVFTSLAYNLMRESVSTELGGQRDELWSLKLIPRCSAACKLFLAGDPIRAAHLAAAWQIEDDFDSLRDLLRSLKECIELVEKAVHRLAALHKLKVNPTAAAIVLTSPVASPSRRKTKRGSGKKVGDGGNPLMAQYLPWSTVEEEAKALVYRLHEDVAFREGLVRALIPTTANVIVGDSGVADRGSPQRLCFLWRKAHQSVKWENLLNLVEHVREVSAV
;
A
#
# COMPACT_ATOMS: atom_id res chain seq x y z
N MET A 1 24.83 -7.18 -30.64
CA MET A 1 24.96 -7.61 -29.23
C MET A 1 24.40 -6.48 -28.38
N VAL A 2 23.45 -6.75 -27.48
CA VAL A 2 22.94 -5.71 -26.57
C VAL A 2 24.00 -5.48 -25.49
N ASP A 3 24.40 -4.23 -25.29
CA ASP A 3 25.39 -3.87 -24.28
C ASP A 3 24.83 -4.16 -22.88
N GLN A 4 25.63 -4.80 -22.04
CA GLN A 4 25.30 -5.12 -20.65
C GLN A 4 24.98 -3.85 -19.83
N SER A 5 25.56 -2.71 -20.21
CA SER A 5 25.26 -1.39 -19.63
C SER A 5 23.79 -1.00 -19.80
N VAL A 6 23.20 -1.27 -20.98
CA VAL A 6 21.80 -0.96 -21.33
C VAL A 6 20.84 -1.81 -20.49
N ILE A 7 21.19 -3.07 -20.24
CA ILE A 7 20.38 -3.99 -19.43
C ILE A 7 20.36 -3.56 -17.96
N ILE A 8 21.53 -3.16 -17.42
CA ILE A 8 21.66 -2.66 -16.05
C ILE A 8 20.92 -1.33 -15.86
N GLU A 9 21.02 -0.41 -16.83
CA GLU A 9 20.28 0.85 -16.81
C GLU A 9 18.76 0.61 -16.84
N GLY A 10 18.29 -0.29 -17.72
CA GLY A 10 16.89 -0.68 -17.83
C GLY A 10 16.34 -1.25 -16.53
N LEU A 11 17.11 -2.12 -15.86
CA LEU A 11 16.77 -2.70 -14.56
C LEU A 11 16.67 -1.62 -13.47
N ASN A 12 17.66 -0.73 -13.39
CA ASN A 12 17.65 0.38 -12.44
C ASN A 12 16.44 1.30 -12.64
N LYS A 13 16.05 1.57 -13.89
CA LYS A 13 14.84 2.36 -14.22
C LYS A 13 13.58 1.69 -13.70
N GLN A 14 13.42 0.38 -13.89
CA GLN A 14 12.22 -0.33 -13.42
C GLN A 14 12.15 -0.36 -11.89
N PHE A 15 13.26 -0.60 -11.20
CA PHE A 15 13.25 -0.58 -9.74
C PHE A 15 13.04 0.81 -9.15
N LYS A 16 13.58 1.85 -9.79
CA LYS A 16 13.27 3.23 -9.40
C LYS A 16 11.78 3.53 -9.55
N LEU A 17 11.14 3.05 -10.63
CA LEU A 17 9.70 3.17 -10.83
C LEU A 17 8.93 2.45 -9.71
N ILE A 18 9.24 1.17 -9.44
CA ILE A 18 8.59 0.39 -8.37
C ILE A 18 8.73 1.08 -7.01
N ARG A 19 9.92 1.58 -6.67
CA ARG A 19 10.17 2.32 -5.42
C ARG A 19 9.36 3.62 -5.35
N SER A 20 9.24 4.36 -6.44
CA SER A 20 8.41 5.57 -6.48
C SER A 20 6.91 5.26 -6.36
N THR A 21 6.47 4.14 -6.94
CA THR A 21 5.09 3.67 -6.84
C THR A 21 4.75 3.24 -5.42
N ARG A 22 5.68 2.60 -4.69
CA ARG A 22 5.49 2.29 -3.26
C ARG A 22 5.12 3.53 -2.45
N ILE A 23 5.81 4.65 -2.65
CA ILE A 23 5.53 5.89 -1.89
C ILE A 23 4.10 6.37 -2.15
N ARG A 24 3.64 6.30 -3.41
CA ARG A 24 2.27 6.65 -3.79
C ARG A 24 1.25 5.69 -3.18
N TRP A 25 1.55 4.40 -3.22
CA TRP A 25 0.74 3.35 -2.61
C TRP A 25 0.56 3.58 -1.12
N ASP A 26 1.65 3.74 -0.37
CA ASP A 26 1.63 3.93 1.08
C ASP A 26 0.78 5.17 1.44
N GLY A 27 0.96 6.28 0.71
CA GLY A 27 0.17 7.50 0.90
C GLY A 27 -1.33 7.34 0.57
N ALA A 28 -1.68 6.56 -0.45
CA ALA A 28 -3.08 6.26 -0.77
C ALA A 28 -3.71 5.30 0.25
N VAL A 29 -2.97 4.31 0.74
CA VAL A 29 -3.46 3.39 1.78
C VAL A 29 -3.72 4.12 3.10
N VAL A 30 -2.81 5.01 3.54
CA VAL A 30 -3.02 5.80 4.76
C VAL A 30 -4.28 6.67 4.64
N ARG A 31 -4.38 7.48 3.59
CA ARG A 31 -5.54 8.36 3.35
C ARG A 31 -6.84 7.57 3.25
N SER A 32 -6.83 6.45 2.54
CA SER A 32 -8.04 5.62 2.42
C SER A 32 -8.45 5.01 3.76
N GLY A 33 -7.51 4.72 4.67
CA GLY A 33 -7.81 4.32 6.04
C GLY A 33 -8.47 5.41 6.88
N GLU A 34 -8.04 6.67 6.73
CA GLU A 34 -8.65 7.82 7.40
C GLU A 34 -10.09 8.03 6.93
N VAL A 35 -10.30 8.07 5.60
CA VAL A 35 -11.63 8.24 5.00
C VAL A 35 -12.54 7.07 5.36
N PHE A 36 -12.06 5.82 5.28
CA PHE A 36 -12.86 4.65 5.65
C PHE A 36 -13.29 4.68 7.12
N THR A 37 -12.40 5.12 8.01
CA THR A 37 -12.71 5.25 9.44
C THR A 37 -13.74 6.36 9.68
N SER A 38 -13.62 7.50 9.00
CA SER A 38 -14.62 8.58 9.03
C SER A 38 -15.99 8.07 8.58
N LEU A 39 -16.03 7.40 7.43
CA LEU A 39 -17.26 6.84 6.86
C LEU A 39 -17.94 5.88 7.83
N ALA A 40 -17.20 4.90 8.35
CA ALA A 40 -17.74 3.91 9.29
C ALA A 40 -18.26 4.58 10.57
N TYR A 41 -17.56 5.58 11.11
CA TYR A 41 -18.00 6.32 12.28
C TYR A 41 -19.30 7.10 12.02
N ASN A 42 -19.38 7.82 10.90
CA ASN A 42 -20.58 8.59 10.55
C ASN A 42 -21.77 7.64 10.31
N LEU A 43 -21.58 6.52 9.60
CA LEU A 43 -22.63 5.52 9.39
C LEU A 43 -23.16 4.94 10.71
N MET A 44 -22.28 4.59 11.64
CA MET A 44 -22.68 4.10 12.97
C MET A 44 -23.45 5.14 13.77
N ARG A 45 -23.03 6.40 13.71
CA ARG A 45 -23.68 7.51 14.43
C ARG A 45 -25.09 7.77 13.89
N GLU A 46 -25.24 7.77 12.57
CA GLU A 46 -26.55 7.94 11.94
C GLU A 46 -27.45 6.72 12.17
N SER A 47 -26.91 5.49 12.13
CA SER A 47 -27.72 4.28 12.37
C SER A 47 -28.32 4.24 13.78
N VAL A 48 -27.56 4.63 14.80
CA VAL A 48 -28.06 4.69 16.19
C VAL A 48 -29.10 5.80 16.35
N SER A 49 -28.96 6.91 15.63
CA SER A 49 -29.92 8.02 15.66
C SER A 49 -31.28 7.61 15.08
N THR A 50 -31.29 6.82 14.01
CA THR A 50 -32.52 6.28 13.39
C THR A 50 -33.21 5.26 14.30
N GLU A 51 -32.46 4.34 14.93
CA GLU A 51 -33.02 3.28 15.79
C GLU A 51 -33.65 3.80 17.09
N LEU A 52 -33.17 4.94 17.62
CA LEU A 52 -33.64 5.51 18.89
C LEU A 52 -34.74 6.57 18.71
N GLY A 53 -35.33 6.69 17.51
CA GLY A 53 -36.48 7.56 17.27
C GLY A 53 -36.16 9.06 17.34
N GLY A 54 -34.94 9.48 16.99
CA GLY A 54 -34.57 10.89 16.80
C GLY A 54 -34.63 11.82 18.02
N GLN A 55 -34.91 11.31 19.22
CA GLN A 55 -35.18 12.14 20.42
C GLN A 55 -34.01 12.36 21.38
N ARG A 56 -32.81 11.81 21.14
CA ARG A 56 -31.65 12.05 22.02
C ARG A 56 -30.67 13.05 21.41
N ASP A 57 -30.58 14.21 22.05
CA ASP A 57 -29.68 15.35 21.78
C ASP A 57 -28.17 15.04 21.70
N GLU A 58 -27.75 13.79 21.96
CA GLU A 58 -26.36 13.45 22.29
C GLU A 58 -25.54 12.87 21.13
N LEU A 59 -26.14 12.59 19.97
CA LEU A 59 -25.48 11.84 18.89
C LEU A 59 -25.14 12.64 17.64
N TRP A 60 -25.55 13.90 17.50
CA TRP A 60 -25.28 14.66 16.28
C TRP A 60 -24.01 15.53 16.38
N SER A 61 -23.25 15.63 15.29
CA SER A 61 -22.01 16.39 15.26
C SER A 61 -22.21 17.75 14.59
N LEU A 62 -22.26 18.82 15.40
CA LEU A 62 -22.28 20.20 14.88
C LEU A 62 -20.98 20.58 14.16
N LYS A 63 -19.89 19.82 14.35
CA LYS A 63 -18.59 20.08 13.70
C LYS A 63 -18.64 19.92 12.18
N LEU A 64 -19.61 19.17 11.65
CA LEU A 64 -19.77 18.96 10.22
C LEU A 64 -20.57 20.08 9.55
N ILE A 65 -21.40 20.81 10.30
CA ILE A 65 -22.29 21.84 9.77
C ILE A 65 -21.54 22.88 8.92
N PRO A 66 -20.41 23.47 9.38
CA PRO A 66 -19.68 24.48 8.59
C PRO A 66 -19.19 23.99 7.22
N ARG A 67 -19.13 22.67 7.00
CA ARG A 67 -18.66 22.06 5.74
C ARG A 67 -19.76 21.94 4.70
N CYS A 68 -21.03 22.02 5.10
CA CYS A 68 -22.18 21.92 4.21
C CYS A 68 -22.99 23.21 4.24
N SER A 69 -22.97 23.96 3.13
CA SER A 69 -23.66 25.26 3.03
C SER A 69 -25.18 25.17 3.29
N ALA A 70 -25.81 24.06 2.86
CA ALA A 70 -27.22 23.80 3.13
C ALA A 70 -27.48 23.50 4.61
N ALA A 71 -26.59 22.77 5.28
CA ALA A 71 -26.67 22.55 6.72
C ALA A 71 -26.50 23.87 7.50
N CYS A 72 -25.57 24.74 7.11
CA CYS A 72 -25.42 26.06 7.71
C CYS A 72 -26.73 26.87 7.66
N LYS A 73 -27.44 26.84 6.52
CA LYS A 73 -28.73 27.55 6.37
C LYS A 73 -29.79 27.00 7.33
N LEU A 74 -29.89 25.68 7.46
CA LEU A 74 -30.82 25.04 8.39
C LEU A 74 -30.47 25.38 9.85
N PHE A 75 -29.19 25.37 10.20
CA PHE A 75 -28.71 25.73 11.52
C PHE A 75 -29.08 27.17 11.88
N LEU A 76 -28.82 28.12 10.97
CA LEU A 76 -29.18 29.53 11.15
C LEU A 76 -30.69 29.77 11.17
N ALA A 77 -31.48 28.89 10.55
CA ALA A 77 -32.94 28.93 10.60
C ALA A 77 -33.54 28.35 11.90
N GLY A 78 -32.69 27.91 12.84
CA GLY A 78 -33.13 27.38 14.14
C GLY A 78 -33.38 25.88 14.16
N ASP A 79 -32.92 25.12 13.15
CA ASP A 79 -33.06 23.66 13.07
C ASP A 79 -31.68 22.97 13.10
N PRO A 80 -31.02 22.92 14.28
CA PRO A 80 -29.67 22.38 14.41
C PRO A 80 -29.60 20.86 14.21
N ILE A 81 -30.69 20.16 14.50
CA ILE A 81 -30.78 18.69 14.41
C ILE A 81 -30.79 18.28 12.94
N ARG A 82 -31.69 18.86 12.15
CA ARG A 82 -31.76 18.59 10.71
C ARG A 82 -30.50 19.08 9.99
N ALA A 83 -29.92 20.20 10.42
CA ALA A 83 -28.63 20.66 9.91
C ALA A 83 -27.52 19.62 10.13
N ALA A 84 -27.42 19.05 11.33
CA ALA A 84 -26.38 18.07 11.64
C ALA A 84 -26.57 16.77 10.85
N HIS A 85 -27.80 16.27 10.70
CA HIS A 85 -28.09 15.11 9.84
C HIS A 85 -27.75 15.36 8.37
N LEU A 86 -28.11 16.55 7.84
CA LEU A 86 -27.77 16.90 6.47
C LEU A 86 -26.25 16.98 6.25
N ALA A 87 -25.52 17.55 7.21
CA ALA A 87 -24.07 17.61 7.16
C ALA A 87 -23.42 16.22 7.25
N ALA A 88 -24.00 15.31 8.04
CA ALA A 88 -23.55 13.93 8.14
C ALA A 88 -23.79 13.13 6.85
N ALA A 89 -24.99 13.25 6.26
CA ALA A 89 -25.31 12.62 4.98
C ALA A 89 -24.36 13.10 3.87
N TRP A 90 -24.13 14.41 3.80
CA TRP A 90 -23.17 14.98 2.85
C TRP A 90 -21.75 14.43 3.06
N GLN A 91 -21.27 14.34 4.31
CA GLN A 91 -19.95 13.77 4.60
C GLN A 91 -19.86 12.28 4.24
N ILE A 92 -20.94 11.50 4.43
CA ILE A 92 -20.99 10.09 4.04
C ILE A 92 -20.84 9.94 2.52
N GLU A 93 -21.55 10.75 1.74
CA GLU A 93 -21.44 10.77 0.27
C GLU A 93 -20.03 11.15 -0.18
N ASP A 94 -19.46 12.22 0.38
CA ASP A 94 -18.11 12.70 0.09
C ASP A 94 -17.03 11.65 0.44
N ASP A 95 -17.18 10.96 1.57
CA ASP A 95 -16.27 9.88 1.99
C ASP A 95 -16.34 8.68 1.02
N PHE A 96 -17.53 8.33 0.50
CA PHE A 96 -17.68 7.28 -0.52
C PHE A 96 -16.99 7.64 -1.84
N ASP A 97 -17.20 8.86 -2.32
CA ASP A 97 -16.57 9.34 -3.56
C ASP A 97 -15.04 9.40 -3.40
N SER A 98 -14.56 9.92 -2.26
CA SER A 98 -13.14 9.95 -1.91
C SER A 98 -12.51 8.55 -1.86
N LEU A 99 -13.19 7.57 -1.27
CA LEU A 99 -12.72 6.18 -1.24
C LEU A 99 -12.64 5.57 -2.64
N ARG A 100 -13.63 5.83 -3.49
CA ARG A 100 -13.65 5.35 -4.88
C ARG A 100 -12.45 5.89 -5.66
N ASP A 101 -12.13 7.16 -5.49
CA ASP A 101 -10.99 7.79 -6.15
C ASP A 101 -9.64 7.26 -5.62
N LEU A 102 -9.53 7.05 -4.31
CA LEU A 102 -8.34 6.43 -3.70
C LEU A 102 -8.14 4.99 -4.15
N LEU A 103 -9.20 4.18 -4.26
CA LEU A 103 -9.13 2.82 -4.79
C LEU A 103 -8.73 2.80 -6.26
N ARG A 104 -9.20 3.76 -7.06
CA ARG A 104 -8.75 3.93 -8.46
C ARG A 104 -7.26 4.26 -8.51
N SER A 105 -6.78 5.16 -7.65
CA SER A 105 -5.35 5.48 -7.56
C SER A 105 -4.48 4.28 -7.18
N LEU A 106 -4.99 3.39 -6.31
CA LEU A 106 -4.29 2.13 -5.98
C LEU A 106 -4.24 1.19 -7.19
N LYS A 107 -5.31 1.08 -7.99
CA LYS A 107 -5.30 0.32 -9.25
C LYS A 107 -4.29 0.86 -10.26
N GLU A 108 -4.21 2.18 -10.42
CA GLU A 108 -3.19 2.81 -11.27
C GLU A 108 -1.76 2.47 -10.80
N CYS A 109 -1.53 2.40 -9.48
CA CYS A 109 -0.25 1.94 -8.94
C CYS A 109 0.04 0.50 -9.33
N ILE A 110 -0.95 -0.40 -9.29
CA ILE A 110 -0.80 -1.79 -9.73
C ILE A 110 -0.38 -1.85 -11.19
N GLU A 111 -1.06 -1.13 -12.08
CA GLU A 111 -0.73 -1.11 -13.51
C GLU A 111 0.71 -0.63 -13.77
N LEU A 112 1.19 0.35 -13.01
CA LEU A 112 2.57 0.84 -13.11
C LEU A 112 3.57 -0.24 -12.68
N VAL A 113 3.28 -0.96 -11.60
CA VAL A 113 4.12 -2.08 -11.13
C VAL A 113 4.09 -3.20 -12.16
N GLU A 114 2.93 -3.60 -12.65
CA GLU A 114 2.80 -4.63 -13.69
C GLU A 114 3.61 -4.28 -14.94
N LYS A 115 3.51 -3.04 -15.43
CA LYS A 115 4.31 -2.56 -16.57
C LYS A 115 5.81 -2.67 -16.27
N ALA A 116 6.24 -2.34 -15.05
CA ALA A 116 7.63 -2.49 -14.63
C ALA A 116 8.06 -3.97 -14.59
N VAL A 117 7.22 -4.87 -14.06
CA VAL A 117 7.48 -6.32 -14.00
C VAL A 117 7.57 -6.93 -15.41
N HIS A 118 6.67 -6.57 -16.32
CA HIS A 118 6.72 -7.02 -17.72
C HIS A 118 8.01 -6.56 -18.40
N ARG A 119 8.46 -5.33 -18.15
CA ARG A 119 9.74 -4.81 -18.66
C ARG A 119 10.94 -5.54 -18.07
N LEU A 120 10.90 -5.89 -16.78
CA LEU A 120 11.92 -6.74 -16.16
C LEU A 120 11.97 -8.11 -16.84
N ALA A 121 10.83 -8.78 -17.03
CA ALA A 121 10.79 -10.07 -17.74
C ALA A 121 11.29 -9.96 -19.20
N ALA A 122 11.04 -8.85 -19.89
CA ALA A 122 11.59 -8.61 -21.23
C ALA A 122 13.11 -8.43 -21.22
N LEU A 123 13.65 -7.69 -20.25
CA LEU A 123 15.11 -7.54 -20.07
C LEU A 123 15.79 -8.88 -19.79
N HIS A 124 15.13 -9.79 -19.08
CA HIS A 124 15.61 -11.16 -18.88
C HIS A 124 15.79 -11.91 -20.20
N LYS A 125 14.76 -11.85 -21.06
CA LYS A 125 14.74 -12.55 -22.35
C LYS A 125 15.79 -12.01 -23.33
N LEU A 126 16.22 -10.76 -23.17
CA LEU A 126 17.30 -10.16 -23.95
C LEU A 126 18.70 -10.63 -23.52
N LYS A 127 18.86 -11.22 -22.31
CA LYS A 127 20.13 -11.79 -21.82
C LYS A 127 20.47 -13.17 -22.42
N VAL A 128 19.73 -13.66 -23.42
CA VAL A 128 19.93 -15.00 -23.96
C VAL A 128 21.13 -15.03 -24.93
N ASN A 129 22.31 -15.23 -24.37
CA ASN A 129 23.26 -16.19 -24.91
C ASN A 129 23.64 -17.18 -23.77
N PRO A 130 23.08 -18.39 -23.75
CA PRO A 130 23.07 -19.29 -22.59
C PRO A 130 24.32 -20.17 -22.44
N THR A 131 25.48 -19.76 -22.99
CA THR A 131 26.77 -20.45 -22.79
C THR A 131 27.74 -19.72 -21.85
N ALA A 132 27.35 -18.56 -21.30
CA ALA A 132 28.06 -17.91 -20.20
C ALA A 132 27.14 -17.88 -18.98
N ALA A 133 27.07 -19.01 -18.27
CA ALA A 133 26.45 -19.06 -16.95
C ALA A 133 27.17 -18.06 -16.03
N ALA A 134 26.37 -17.30 -15.28
CA ALA A 134 26.75 -16.18 -14.42
C ALA A 134 27.16 -14.90 -15.18
N ILE A 135 26.71 -13.77 -14.64
CA ILE A 135 27.39 -12.49 -14.84
C ILE A 135 28.80 -12.71 -14.25
N VAL A 136 29.76 -13.06 -15.10
CA VAL A 136 31.15 -13.28 -14.70
C VAL A 136 31.72 -11.92 -14.33
N LEU A 137 31.91 -11.69 -13.03
CA LEU A 137 32.84 -10.67 -12.53
C LEU A 137 34.14 -11.39 -12.19
N THR A 138 35.08 -11.31 -13.10
CA THR A 138 36.50 -11.60 -12.84
C THR A 138 37.10 -10.47 -12.00
N SER A 139 36.75 -10.38 -10.72
CA SER A 139 37.63 -9.72 -9.74
C SER A 139 37.20 -9.99 -8.29
N PRO A 140 38.08 -10.49 -7.42
CA PRO A 140 37.80 -10.54 -5.99
C PRO A 140 37.81 -9.10 -5.43
N VAL A 141 36.65 -8.63 -4.94
CA VAL A 141 36.58 -7.37 -4.17
C VAL A 141 37.36 -7.55 -2.88
N ALA A 142 38.55 -6.94 -2.82
CA ALA A 142 39.27 -6.78 -1.58
C ALA A 142 38.48 -5.84 -0.65
N SER A 143 38.04 -6.39 0.49
CA SER A 143 37.37 -5.66 1.58
C SER A 143 38.07 -4.33 1.92
N PRO A 144 37.35 -3.22 2.16
CA PRO A 144 37.96 -2.00 2.64
C PRO A 144 38.44 -2.20 4.08
N SER A 145 39.76 -2.18 4.20
CA SER A 145 40.56 -2.13 5.42
C SER A 145 39.90 -1.35 6.57
N ARG A 146 39.59 -2.08 7.64
CA ARG A 146 39.39 -1.55 9.01
C ARG A 146 40.61 -0.72 9.40
N ARG A 147 40.35 0.50 9.88
CA ARG A 147 41.34 1.43 10.45
C ARG A 147 42.34 0.72 11.38
N LYS A 148 43.62 1.06 11.14
CA LYS A 148 44.81 0.74 11.94
C LYS A 148 44.58 0.86 13.45
N THR A 149 44.83 -0.24 14.17
CA THR A 149 45.45 -0.21 15.51
C THR A 149 46.51 -1.31 15.60
N LYS A 150 47.55 -1.03 16.37
CA LYS A 150 48.96 -1.39 16.16
C LYS A 150 49.40 -2.49 17.14
N ARG A 151 50.22 -3.42 16.64
CA ARG A 151 51.24 -4.27 17.32
C ARG A 151 50.80 -5.34 18.35
N GLY A 152 51.08 -6.59 18.00
CA GLY A 152 51.29 -7.72 18.91
C GLY A 152 51.57 -9.00 18.12
N SER A 153 52.76 -9.59 18.28
CA SER A 153 53.31 -10.70 17.50
C SER A 153 52.71 -12.08 17.83
N GLY A 154 52.63 -12.98 16.85
CA GLY A 154 52.68 -14.42 17.12
C GLY A 154 51.95 -15.34 16.14
N LYS A 155 52.75 -16.04 15.30
CA LYS A 155 52.50 -17.34 14.63
C LYS A 155 51.26 -17.54 13.72
N LYS A 156 51.58 -17.85 12.45
CA LYS A 156 50.74 -18.50 11.43
C LYS A 156 50.03 -19.76 11.98
N VAL A 157 48.77 -19.97 11.58
CA VAL A 157 48.24 -21.12 10.82
C VAL A 157 46.71 -20.96 10.76
N GLY A 158 46.10 -21.23 9.59
CA GLY A 158 44.67 -21.54 9.51
C GLY A 158 43.87 -20.52 8.71
N ASP A 159 43.99 -20.63 7.41
CA ASP A 159 43.07 -20.11 6.41
C ASP A 159 41.63 -20.52 6.72
N GLY A 160 40.67 -19.62 6.50
CA GLY A 160 39.28 -19.82 6.93
C GLY A 160 38.45 -18.54 7.02
N GLY A 161 38.97 -17.42 6.52
CA GLY A 161 38.11 -16.32 6.11
C GLY A 161 37.31 -16.78 4.91
N ASN A 162 36.18 -17.44 5.14
CA ASN A 162 35.18 -17.60 4.09
C ASN A 162 34.92 -16.20 3.55
N PRO A 163 35.28 -15.89 2.29
CA PRO A 163 34.70 -14.75 1.65
C PRO A 163 33.20 -14.99 1.76
N LEU A 164 32.45 -14.03 2.29
CA LEU A 164 31.01 -14.00 2.07
C LEU A 164 30.84 -13.86 0.56
N MET A 165 30.83 -15.00 -0.13
CA MET A 165 30.39 -15.12 -1.51
C MET A 165 29.07 -14.40 -1.53
N ALA A 166 29.02 -13.24 -2.21
CA ALA A 166 27.77 -12.60 -2.55
C ALA A 166 26.97 -13.67 -3.31
N GLN A 167 26.05 -14.33 -2.61
CA GLN A 167 25.29 -15.43 -3.18
C GLN A 167 24.57 -14.86 -4.39
N TYR A 168 24.94 -15.34 -5.57
CA TYR A 168 24.37 -14.90 -6.84
C TYR A 168 22.86 -15.06 -6.76
N LEU A 169 22.13 -13.94 -6.85
CA LEU A 169 20.69 -13.98 -6.76
C LEU A 169 20.13 -14.29 -8.15
N PRO A 170 19.44 -15.44 -8.34
CA PRO A 170 18.94 -15.82 -9.66
C PRO A 170 17.94 -14.80 -10.18
N TRP A 171 17.97 -14.54 -11.49
CA TRP A 171 16.96 -13.68 -12.11
C TRP A 171 15.54 -14.23 -11.92
N SER A 172 15.40 -15.56 -11.88
CA SER A 172 14.12 -16.21 -11.57
C SER A 172 13.56 -15.76 -10.22
N THR A 173 14.38 -15.58 -9.19
CA THR A 173 13.94 -15.11 -7.87
C THR A 173 13.42 -13.67 -7.94
N VAL A 174 14.06 -12.80 -8.73
CA VAL A 174 13.59 -11.43 -8.94
C VAL A 174 12.24 -11.42 -9.67
N GLU A 175 12.10 -12.26 -10.70
CA GLU A 175 10.86 -12.35 -11.48
C GLU A 175 9.70 -12.94 -10.67
N GLU A 176 9.97 -13.98 -9.88
CA GLU A 176 9.01 -14.61 -8.97
C GLU A 176 8.53 -13.63 -7.90
N GLU A 177 9.44 -12.94 -7.22
CA GLU A 177 9.06 -11.99 -6.18
C GLU A 177 8.34 -10.76 -6.77
N ALA A 178 8.70 -10.36 -7.99
CA ALA A 178 8.01 -9.28 -8.71
C ALA A 178 6.56 -9.66 -9.07
N LYS A 179 6.34 -10.89 -9.55
CA LYS A 179 5.00 -11.44 -9.78
C LYS A 179 4.21 -11.60 -8.49
N ALA A 180 4.85 -12.09 -7.43
CA ALA A 180 4.23 -12.24 -6.11
C ALA A 180 3.82 -10.88 -5.53
N LEU A 181 4.61 -9.81 -5.74
CA LEU A 181 4.22 -8.46 -5.36
C LEU A 181 2.95 -8.01 -6.09
N VAL A 182 2.90 -8.15 -7.42
CA VAL A 182 1.70 -7.81 -8.22
C VAL A 182 0.47 -8.54 -7.69
N TYR A 183 0.58 -9.84 -7.43
CA TYR A 183 -0.51 -10.63 -6.88
C TYR A 183 -1.00 -10.07 -5.52
N ARG A 184 -0.08 -9.80 -4.58
CA ARG A 184 -0.43 -9.21 -3.28
C ARG A 184 -1.09 -7.84 -3.39
N LEU A 185 -0.69 -7.01 -4.36
CA LEU A 185 -1.31 -5.71 -4.58
C LEU A 185 -2.77 -5.85 -5.07
N HIS A 186 -3.01 -6.77 -6.01
CA HIS A 186 -4.38 -7.07 -6.49
C HIS A 186 -5.27 -7.58 -5.37
N GLU A 187 -4.78 -8.53 -4.56
CA GLU A 187 -5.51 -9.08 -3.42
C GLU A 187 -5.84 -7.99 -2.38
N ASP A 188 -4.90 -7.08 -2.07
CA ASP A 188 -5.17 -5.96 -1.15
C ASP A 188 -6.26 -5.02 -1.67
N VAL A 189 -6.23 -4.64 -2.95
CA VAL A 189 -7.27 -3.79 -3.54
C VAL A 189 -8.62 -4.51 -3.58
N ALA A 190 -8.66 -5.77 -4.03
CA ALA A 190 -9.89 -6.56 -4.07
C ALA A 190 -10.50 -6.73 -2.68
N PHE A 191 -9.67 -6.94 -1.66
CA PHE A 191 -10.08 -6.99 -0.27
C PHE A 191 -10.70 -5.66 0.20
N ARG A 192 -10.03 -4.54 -0.05
CA ARG A 192 -10.55 -3.20 0.30
C ARG A 192 -11.87 -2.89 -0.41
N GLU A 193 -12.00 -3.23 -1.68
CA GLU A 193 -13.26 -3.11 -2.41
C GLU A 193 -14.37 -3.99 -1.78
N GLY A 194 -14.01 -5.19 -1.33
CA GLY A 194 -14.89 -6.05 -0.55
C GLY A 194 -15.38 -5.38 0.74
N LEU A 195 -14.48 -4.72 1.48
CA LEU A 195 -14.83 -3.99 2.71
C LEU A 195 -15.75 -2.79 2.44
N VAL A 196 -15.50 -2.02 1.37
CA VAL A 196 -16.40 -0.92 0.97
C VAL A 196 -17.77 -1.45 0.60
N ARG A 197 -17.85 -2.54 -0.18
CA ARG A 197 -19.13 -3.19 -0.53
C ARG A 197 -19.89 -3.67 0.71
N ALA A 198 -19.19 -4.16 1.72
CA ALA A 198 -19.80 -4.60 2.98
C ALA A 198 -20.41 -3.45 3.81
N LEU A 199 -20.06 -2.18 3.54
CA LEU A 199 -20.69 -1.01 4.17
C LEU A 199 -21.99 -0.56 3.49
N ILE A 200 -22.25 -1.00 2.24
CA ILE A 200 -23.42 -0.59 1.46
C ILE A 200 -24.75 -0.97 2.16
N PRO A 201 -24.93 -2.19 2.70
CA PRO A 201 -26.18 -2.54 3.40
C PRO A 201 -26.45 -1.68 4.62
N THR A 202 -25.41 -1.36 5.41
CA THR A 202 -25.52 -0.45 6.56
C THR A 202 -25.91 0.96 6.11
N THR A 203 -25.40 1.42 4.96
CA THR A 203 -25.77 2.70 4.36
C THR A 203 -27.23 2.70 3.90
N ALA A 204 -27.69 1.62 3.27
CA ALA A 204 -29.08 1.47 2.85
C ALA A 204 -30.05 1.47 4.05
N ASN A 205 -29.68 0.81 5.15
CA ASN A 205 -30.52 0.79 6.36
C ASN A 205 -30.59 2.16 7.06
N VAL A 206 -29.51 2.94 7.05
CA VAL A 206 -29.49 4.34 7.53
C VAL A 206 -30.42 5.23 6.70
N ILE A 207 -30.49 5.01 5.38
CA ILE A 207 -31.25 5.85 4.44
C ILE A 207 -32.73 5.43 4.35
N VAL A 208 -33.03 4.13 4.41
CA VAL A 208 -34.38 3.59 4.13
C VAL A 208 -35.21 3.40 5.41
N GLY A 209 -34.61 3.45 6.59
CA GLY A 209 -35.35 3.43 7.87
C GLY A 209 -36.07 2.10 8.16
N ASP A 210 -35.70 1.01 7.47
CA ASP A 210 -36.33 -0.29 7.67
C ASP A 210 -35.61 -1.06 8.79
N SER A 211 -36.39 -1.62 9.72
CA SER A 211 -35.94 -2.17 11.01
C SER A 211 -35.26 -3.55 10.92
N GLY A 212 -34.46 -3.77 9.88
CA GLY A 212 -33.67 -4.97 9.70
C GLY A 212 -32.38 -4.90 10.50
N VAL A 213 -32.43 -5.40 11.75
CA VAL A 213 -31.32 -5.66 12.68
C VAL A 213 -29.97 -5.17 12.17
N ALA A 214 -29.61 -3.91 12.49
CA ALA A 214 -28.29 -3.41 12.20
C ALA A 214 -27.29 -4.20 13.06
N ASP A 215 -26.40 -4.96 12.42
CA ASP A 215 -25.28 -5.59 13.12
C ASP A 215 -24.31 -4.48 13.54
N ARG A 216 -24.56 -3.89 14.72
CA ARG A 216 -23.83 -2.75 15.31
C ARG A 216 -22.32 -3.01 15.46
N GLY A 217 -21.87 -4.26 15.33
CA GLY A 217 -20.45 -4.64 15.33
C GLY A 217 -19.78 -4.66 13.94
N SER A 218 -20.56 -4.59 12.85
CA SER A 218 -20.02 -4.72 11.49
C SER A 218 -19.06 -3.59 11.10
N PRO A 219 -19.31 -2.29 11.33
CA PRO A 219 -18.42 -1.24 10.80
C PRO A 219 -17.10 -1.13 11.59
N GLN A 220 -17.13 -1.40 12.90
CA GLN A 220 -15.93 -1.45 13.74
C GLN A 220 -15.00 -2.60 13.34
N ARG A 221 -15.59 -3.78 13.08
CA ARG A 221 -14.86 -4.94 12.58
C ARG A 221 -14.27 -4.67 11.21
N LEU A 222 -15.02 -4.03 10.31
CA LEU A 222 -14.52 -3.64 8.99
C LEU A 222 -13.37 -2.62 9.09
N CYS A 223 -13.43 -1.65 10.02
CA CYS A 223 -12.31 -0.72 10.28
C CYS A 223 -11.06 -1.46 10.76
N PHE A 224 -11.22 -2.43 11.66
CA PHE A 224 -10.10 -3.24 12.11
C PHE A 224 -9.47 -4.04 10.96
N LEU A 225 -10.31 -4.68 10.14
CA LEU A 225 -9.88 -5.41 8.95
C LEU A 225 -9.15 -4.51 7.95
N TRP A 226 -9.65 -3.28 7.72
CA TRP A 226 -9.01 -2.30 6.85
C TRP A 226 -7.60 -1.95 7.31
N ARG A 227 -7.42 -1.70 8.61
CA ARG A 227 -6.10 -1.40 9.19
C ARG A 227 -5.16 -2.60 9.12
N LYS A 228 -5.68 -3.83 9.25
CA LYS A 228 -4.88 -5.05 9.12
C LYS A 228 -4.44 -5.31 7.68
N ALA A 229 -5.25 -4.94 6.68
CA ALA A 229 -4.87 -5.05 5.28
C ALA A 229 -3.60 -4.26 4.92
N HIS A 230 -3.33 -3.13 5.59
CA HIS A 230 -2.11 -2.33 5.38
C HIS A 230 -0.81 -3.13 5.54
N GLN A 231 -0.82 -4.24 6.29
CA GLN A 231 0.36 -5.09 6.53
C GLN A 231 0.55 -6.21 5.50
N SER A 232 -0.37 -6.35 4.53
CA SER A 232 -0.38 -7.49 3.60
C SER A 232 0.68 -7.38 2.50
N VAL A 233 0.98 -6.15 2.04
CA VAL A 233 1.86 -5.90 0.91
C VAL A 233 3.32 -5.78 1.39
N LYS A 234 4.06 -6.87 1.23
CA LYS A 234 5.50 -6.91 1.52
C LYS A 234 6.32 -6.37 0.34
N TRP A 235 6.51 -5.05 0.32
CA TRP A 235 7.36 -4.38 -0.67
C TRP A 235 8.85 -4.66 -0.44
N GLU A 236 9.26 -4.84 0.81
CA GLU A 236 10.67 -5.06 1.17
C GLU A 236 11.25 -6.29 0.49
N ASN A 237 10.46 -7.35 0.34
CA ASN A 237 10.92 -8.59 -0.29
C ASN A 237 11.48 -8.34 -1.69
N LEU A 238 10.83 -7.54 -2.53
CA LEU A 238 11.33 -7.22 -3.86
C LEU A 238 12.42 -6.14 -3.82
N LEU A 239 12.24 -5.11 -2.98
CA LEU A 239 13.15 -3.97 -2.94
C LEU A 239 14.53 -4.32 -2.36
N ASN A 240 14.61 -5.27 -1.43
CA ASN A 240 15.87 -5.74 -0.87
C ASN A 240 16.68 -6.56 -1.90
N LEU A 241 16.01 -7.24 -2.84
CA LEU A 241 16.68 -7.93 -3.95
C LEU A 241 17.40 -6.94 -4.89
N VAL A 242 16.93 -5.68 -4.95
CA VAL A 242 17.53 -4.61 -5.76
C VAL A 242 18.85 -4.14 -5.17
N GLU A 243 18.92 -4.03 -3.85
CA GLU A 243 20.13 -3.60 -3.15
C GLU A 243 21.26 -4.58 -3.44
N HIS A 244 20.95 -5.89 -3.43
CA HIS A 244 21.90 -6.94 -3.81
C HIS A 244 22.32 -6.85 -5.29
N VAL A 245 21.39 -6.58 -6.22
CA VAL A 245 21.74 -6.41 -7.65
C VAL A 245 22.60 -5.17 -7.90
N ARG A 246 22.37 -4.07 -7.15
CA ARG A 246 23.17 -2.84 -7.26
C ARG A 246 24.56 -2.98 -6.66
N GLU A 247 24.68 -3.64 -5.51
CA GLU A 247 25.98 -3.95 -4.89
C GLU A 247 26.83 -4.85 -5.79
N VAL A 248 26.21 -5.81 -6.46
CA VAL A 248 26.90 -6.69 -7.42
C VAL A 248 27.24 -5.97 -8.74
N SER A 249 26.49 -4.94 -9.16
CA SER A 249 26.73 -4.24 -10.44
C SER A 249 27.65 -3.01 -10.32
N ALA A 250 28.02 -2.60 -9.11
CA ALA A 250 28.92 -1.47 -8.84
C ALA A 250 30.42 -1.87 -8.77
N VAL A 251 30.70 -3.15 -9.05
CA VAL A 251 32.02 -3.78 -9.13
C VAL A 251 32.34 -4.07 -10.59
#